data_AF-A0AAD7AAS0-F1
#
_entry.id   AF-A0AAD7AAS0-F1
#
_cell.length_a   1.000
_cell.length_b   1.000
_cell.length_c   1.000
_cell.angle_alpha   90.00
_cell.angle_beta   90.00
_cell.angle_gamma   90.00
#
_symmetry.space_group_name_H-M   'P 1'
#
loop_
_entity.id
_entity.type
_entity.pdbx_description
1 polymer ?
#
loop_
_entity_poly.entity_id
_entity_poly.type
_entity_poly.pdbx_seq_one_letter_code
_entity_poly.pdbx_strand_id
1 'polypeptide(L)'
;MSSPPFRSSPERMRRGDSAMRRGDSGSGSVLNRVPEDSESENVDWELEEELLLEEQGFYKGSYKRLVALYTLAPLTALLAFALLAVLPHVAYHRPKSHPSAYPYPAILPFPLPEILASVALYSLAHLLRNPIYTLSAVLVPFPLAATLISTTLHTVLSVVARLVTLALLLVRHHAAYAYPTWRDTAFRRVWWASLGWAAAEAVVSVHQGYAGLALYRDVLVPPSPPLTNPERTPLLPSRRAAPDPDAEIDQDLEELIALKAREELEDVFGLPLIRIPAFIPCLQRVNSPLLSIGLFLLLSASQFGARVRWGLVVLATATHLLLAVLHAPIVLPRVGVQGAAYVGAVVSLGIFFTGLGVWGGVS
;
A
#
# COMPACT_ATOMS: atom_id res chain seq x y z
N MET A 1 30.49 -18.94 30.25
CA MET A 1 29.62 -18.15 29.34
C MET A 1 28.87 -19.15 28.49
N SER A 2 27.60 -19.36 28.82
CA SER A 2 26.70 -20.36 28.25
C SER A 2 25.89 -19.73 27.12
N SER A 3 26.04 -20.26 25.91
CA SER A 3 25.28 -19.84 24.73
C SER A 3 23.77 -20.11 24.92
N PRO A 4 22.87 -19.20 24.48
CA PRO A 4 21.44 -19.45 24.53
C PRO A 4 21.02 -20.43 23.42
N PRO A 5 19.99 -21.27 23.66
CA PRO A 5 19.49 -22.20 22.67
C PRO A 5 18.68 -21.49 21.58
N PHE A 6 18.95 -21.86 20.33
CA PHE A 6 18.14 -21.50 19.15
C PHE A 6 16.69 -21.95 19.36
N ARG A 7 15.75 -21.00 19.33
CA ARG A 7 14.31 -21.29 19.28
C ARG A 7 13.92 -21.58 17.84
N SER A 8 13.74 -22.85 17.51
CA SER A 8 13.10 -23.27 16.27
C SER A 8 11.62 -22.87 16.25
N SER A 9 11.18 -22.26 15.14
CA SER A 9 9.82 -21.78 14.93
C SER A 9 8.77 -22.93 14.94
N PRO A 10 7.61 -22.77 15.62
CA PRO A 10 6.62 -23.83 15.86
C PRO A 10 5.81 -24.30 14.63
N GLU A 11 6.03 -23.77 13.43
CA GLU A 11 5.31 -24.21 12.22
C GLU A 11 5.76 -25.57 11.66
N ARG A 12 6.92 -26.09 12.11
CA ARG A 12 7.50 -27.36 11.61
C ARG A 12 6.72 -28.63 11.99
N MET A 13 5.81 -28.59 12.97
CA MET A 13 5.13 -29.81 13.46
C MET A 13 3.84 -30.17 12.72
N ARG A 14 3.30 -29.32 11.82
CA ARG A 14 1.97 -29.59 11.24
C ARG A 14 1.97 -30.30 9.88
N ARG A 15 3.14 -30.45 9.22
CA ARG A 15 3.21 -30.98 7.84
C ARG A 15 3.70 -32.43 7.71
N GLY A 16 4.11 -33.09 8.80
CA GLY A 16 4.75 -34.42 8.74
C GLY A 16 3.82 -35.64 8.55
N ASP A 17 2.52 -35.54 8.85
CA ASP A 17 1.69 -36.74 9.06
C ASP A 17 0.83 -37.21 7.87
N SER A 18 0.91 -36.57 6.70
CA SER A 18 -0.01 -36.87 5.58
C SER A 18 0.56 -37.79 4.48
N ALA A 19 1.84 -38.17 4.53
CA ALA A 19 2.50 -38.86 3.41
C ALA A 19 2.51 -40.40 3.49
N MET A 20 2.00 -41.03 4.56
CA MET A 20 2.27 -42.46 4.83
C MET A 20 1.06 -43.40 4.76
N ARG A 21 0.13 -43.20 3.81
CA ARG A 21 -0.96 -44.18 3.64
C ARG A 21 -1.55 -44.25 2.22
N ARG A 22 -0.88 -44.95 1.31
CA ARG A 22 -1.57 -45.73 0.27
C ARG A 22 -0.67 -46.79 -0.37
N GLY A 23 -0.83 -48.02 0.10
CA GLY A 23 -0.37 -49.23 -0.59
C GLY A 23 -1.38 -49.64 -1.66
N ASP A 24 -0.85 -49.79 -2.88
CA ASP A 24 -0.81 -51.02 -3.68
C ASP A 24 -2.07 -51.87 -3.88
N SER A 25 -2.47 -52.03 -5.15
CA SER A 25 -2.81 -53.32 -5.82
C SER A 25 -3.60 -53.05 -7.12
N GLY A 26 -3.05 -53.39 -8.29
CA GLY A 26 -3.84 -53.40 -9.54
C GLY A 26 -3.06 -53.59 -10.84
N SER A 27 -2.90 -54.85 -11.25
CA SER A 27 -2.23 -55.36 -12.43
C SER A 27 -2.84 -54.93 -13.78
N GLY A 28 -1.97 -54.64 -14.77
CA GLY A 28 -2.19 -55.01 -16.17
C GLY A 28 -2.55 -53.90 -17.17
N SER A 29 -1.54 -53.32 -17.85
CA SER A 29 -1.63 -52.97 -19.29
C SER A 29 -0.25 -52.54 -19.81
N VAL A 30 0.31 -53.35 -20.71
CA VAL A 30 1.59 -53.12 -21.40
C VAL A 30 1.28 -52.43 -22.73
N LEU A 31 1.14 -51.10 -22.71
CA LEU A 31 1.13 -50.26 -23.91
C LEU A 31 1.90 -48.97 -23.60
N ASN A 32 3.01 -48.76 -24.33
CA ASN A 32 3.81 -47.53 -24.46
C ASN A 32 3.50 -46.42 -23.43
N ARG A 33 4.12 -46.52 -22.25
CA ARG A 33 4.15 -45.43 -21.29
C ARG A 33 5.26 -44.46 -21.71
N VAL A 34 4.87 -43.28 -22.17
CA VAL A 34 5.77 -42.13 -22.34
C VAL A 34 6.48 -41.89 -20.98
N PRO A 35 7.79 -41.60 -20.94
CA PRO A 35 8.49 -41.35 -19.68
C PRO A 35 8.00 -40.03 -19.08
N GLU A 36 7.02 -40.08 -18.18
CA GLU A 36 6.50 -38.92 -17.43
C GLU A 36 7.31 -38.65 -16.14
N ASP A 37 8.35 -39.43 -15.84
CA ASP A 37 9.02 -39.42 -14.53
C ASP A 37 10.10 -38.32 -14.36
N SER A 38 10.40 -37.52 -15.38
CA SER A 38 11.43 -36.47 -15.26
C SER A 38 10.89 -35.13 -14.74
N GLU A 39 9.64 -34.79 -14.99
CA GLU A 39 9.09 -33.48 -14.58
C GLU A 39 8.76 -33.42 -13.08
N SER A 40 8.40 -34.55 -12.45
CA SER A 40 8.09 -34.56 -11.01
C SER A 40 9.33 -34.37 -10.14
N GLU A 41 10.44 -35.03 -10.49
CA GLU A 41 11.70 -34.83 -9.77
C GLU A 41 12.16 -33.37 -9.91
N ASN A 42 11.98 -32.77 -11.09
CA ASN A 42 12.34 -31.37 -11.39
C ASN A 42 11.73 -30.36 -10.40
N VAL A 43 10.45 -30.52 -10.12
CA VAL A 43 9.71 -29.59 -9.27
C VAL A 43 10.16 -29.69 -7.81
N ASP A 44 10.48 -30.89 -7.34
CA ASP A 44 10.86 -31.11 -5.94
C ASP A 44 12.20 -30.46 -5.59
N TRP A 45 13.21 -30.55 -6.46
CA TRP A 45 14.50 -29.91 -6.20
C TRP A 45 14.44 -28.39 -6.29
N GLU A 46 13.63 -27.83 -7.19
CA GLU A 46 13.53 -26.36 -7.33
C GLU A 46 12.93 -25.74 -6.08
N LEU A 47 11.96 -26.45 -5.50
CA LEU A 47 11.28 -26.10 -4.27
C LEU A 47 12.20 -26.29 -3.06
N GLU A 48 12.99 -27.37 -3.01
CA GLU A 48 14.01 -27.58 -1.97
C GLU A 48 15.11 -26.50 -2.03
N GLU A 49 15.61 -26.15 -3.21
CA GLU A 49 16.58 -25.06 -3.38
C GLU A 49 15.98 -23.70 -2.99
N GLU A 50 14.71 -23.43 -3.32
CA GLU A 50 14.03 -22.21 -2.87
C GLU A 50 13.94 -22.19 -1.33
N LEU A 51 13.55 -23.28 -0.70
CA LEU A 51 13.49 -23.40 0.76
C LEU A 51 14.86 -23.20 1.41
N LEU A 52 15.93 -23.77 0.85
CA LEU A 52 17.30 -23.61 1.36
C LEU A 52 17.78 -22.15 1.25
N LEU A 53 17.46 -21.48 0.14
CA LEU A 53 17.74 -20.05 -0.02
C LEU A 53 16.96 -19.23 1.02
N GLU A 54 15.67 -19.51 1.19
CA GLU A 54 14.82 -18.81 2.18
C GLU A 54 15.30 -19.03 3.62
N GLU A 55 15.76 -20.24 3.96
CA GLU A 55 16.39 -20.53 5.26
C GLU A 55 17.67 -19.71 5.48
N GLN A 56 18.40 -19.39 4.40
CA GLN A 56 19.56 -18.50 4.42
C GLN A 56 19.18 -17.01 4.27
N GLY A 57 17.89 -16.71 4.14
CA GLY A 57 17.36 -15.38 3.92
C GLY A 57 17.50 -14.86 2.49
N PHE A 58 17.95 -15.67 1.53
CA PHE A 58 18.03 -15.38 0.09
C PHE A 58 16.74 -15.72 -0.65
N TYR A 59 16.52 -15.04 -1.79
CA TYR A 59 15.33 -15.24 -2.59
C TYR A 59 15.67 -15.41 -4.07
N LYS A 60 14.98 -16.32 -4.76
CA LYS A 60 15.12 -16.49 -6.21
C LYS A 60 14.46 -15.31 -6.94
N GLY A 61 15.20 -14.62 -7.81
CA GLY A 61 14.63 -13.60 -8.67
C GLY A 61 15.62 -12.57 -9.20
N SER A 62 15.16 -11.76 -10.16
CA SER A 62 15.93 -10.62 -10.67
C SER A 62 15.37 -9.32 -10.09
N TYR A 63 16.16 -8.63 -9.28
CA TYR A 63 15.80 -7.31 -8.73
C TYR A 63 15.37 -6.32 -9.83
N LYS A 64 16.07 -6.29 -10.98
CA LYS A 64 15.72 -5.43 -12.12
C LYS A 64 14.31 -5.72 -12.64
N ARG A 65 13.94 -7.00 -12.75
CA ARG A 65 12.59 -7.42 -13.19
C ARG A 65 11.54 -7.02 -12.15
N LEU A 66 11.82 -7.22 -10.87
CA LEU A 66 10.91 -6.84 -9.79
C LEU A 66 10.65 -5.34 -9.76
N VAL A 67 11.70 -4.51 -9.85
CA VAL A 67 11.58 -3.05 -9.96
C VAL A 67 10.80 -2.65 -11.21
N ALA A 68 11.07 -3.28 -12.36
CA ALA A 68 10.32 -3.02 -13.59
C ALA A 68 8.84 -3.41 -13.50
N LEU A 69 8.48 -4.44 -12.74
CA LEU A 69 7.08 -4.78 -12.47
C LEU A 69 6.44 -3.78 -11.50
N TYR A 70 7.19 -3.31 -10.51
CA TYR A 70 6.69 -2.33 -9.54
C TYR A 70 6.47 -0.94 -10.14
N THR A 71 7.19 -0.56 -11.21
CA THR A 71 6.94 0.71 -11.93
C THR A 71 5.55 0.79 -12.55
N LEU A 72 4.84 -0.34 -12.68
CA LEU A 72 3.42 -0.34 -13.03
C LEU A 72 2.58 0.40 -11.99
N ALA A 73 2.92 0.36 -10.70
CA ALA A 73 2.16 1.06 -9.67
C ALA A 73 2.13 2.59 -9.86
N PRO A 74 3.25 3.33 -9.95
CA PRO A 74 3.18 4.76 -10.24
C PRO A 74 2.54 5.07 -11.60
N LEU A 75 2.70 4.20 -12.61
CA LEU A 75 2.03 4.37 -13.91
C LEU A 75 0.49 4.27 -13.76
N THR A 76 -0.03 3.27 -13.06
CA THR A 76 -1.47 3.13 -12.81
C THR A 76 -2.00 4.26 -11.95
N ALA A 77 -1.23 4.75 -10.98
CA ALA A 77 -1.58 5.95 -10.22
C ALA A 77 -1.75 7.16 -11.16
N LEU A 78 -0.75 7.46 -12.00
CA LEU A 78 -0.80 8.57 -12.96
C LEU A 78 -2.00 8.45 -13.90
N LEU A 79 -2.27 7.25 -14.41
CA LEU A 79 -3.44 6.99 -15.24
C LEU A 79 -4.74 7.25 -14.49
N ALA A 80 -4.88 6.76 -13.25
CA ALA A 80 -6.05 7.00 -12.43
C ALA A 80 -6.26 8.50 -12.15
N PHE A 81 -5.20 9.24 -11.83
CA PHE A 81 -5.26 10.69 -11.65
C PHE A 81 -5.67 11.42 -12.93
N ALA A 82 -5.11 11.04 -14.08
CA ALA A 82 -5.48 11.63 -15.36
C ALA A 82 -6.96 11.42 -15.68
N LEU A 83 -7.45 10.19 -15.51
CA LEU A 83 -8.88 9.87 -15.70
C LEU A 83 -9.78 10.66 -14.74
N LEU A 84 -9.44 10.70 -13.45
CA LEU A 84 -10.23 11.41 -12.45
C LEU A 84 -10.14 12.94 -12.56
N ALA A 85 -9.06 13.49 -13.10
CA ALA A 85 -8.93 14.93 -13.38
C ALA A 85 -9.79 15.36 -14.58
N VAL A 86 -9.89 14.51 -15.60
CA VAL A 86 -10.71 14.74 -16.79
C VAL A 86 -12.20 14.51 -16.50
N LEU A 87 -12.54 13.59 -15.59
CA LEU A 87 -13.91 13.16 -15.33
C LEU A 87 -14.90 14.32 -15.04
N PRO A 88 -14.60 15.32 -14.18
CA PRO A 88 -15.51 16.44 -13.95
C PRO A 88 -15.75 17.34 -15.16
N HIS A 89 -14.84 17.33 -16.13
CA HIS A 89 -14.95 18.12 -17.34
C HIS A 89 -15.87 17.44 -18.35
N VAL A 90 -15.79 16.11 -18.46
CA VAL A 90 -16.56 15.31 -19.41
C VAL A 90 -17.94 14.94 -18.88
N ALA A 91 -18.04 14.48 -17.64
CA ALA A 91 -19.31 14.00 -17.07
C ALA A 91 -20.18 15.14 -16.50
N TYR A 92 -19.56 16.16 -15.91
CA TYR A 92 -20.25 17.21 -15.15
C TYR A 92 -20.10 18.59 -15.82
N HIS A 93 -20.67 18.70 -17.03
CA HIS A 93 -20.65 19.92 -17.83
C HIS A 93 -21.35 21.07 -17.11
N ARG A 94 -20.66 22.21 -17.01
CA ARG A 94 -21.18 23.39 -16.33
C ARG A 94 -21.81 24.38 -17.33
N PRO A 95 -22.98 24.97 -17.02
CA PRO A 95 -23.52 26.08 -17.81
C PRO A 95 -22.55 27.27 -17.83
N LYS A 96 -22.33 27.89 -18.99
CA LYS A 96 -21.35 28.97 -19.22
C LYS A 96 -21.72 30.33 -18.57
N SER A 97 -22.76 30.39 -17.74
CA SER A 97 -23.48 31.63 -17.43
C SER A 97 -22.99 32.45 -16.22
N HIS A 98 -21.82 32.15 -15.62
CA HIS A 98 -21.32 32.92 -14.47
C HIS A 98 -19.93 33.52 -14.69
N PRO A 99 -19.81 34.86 -14.85
CA PRO A 99 -18.52 35.54 -14.87
C PRO A 99 -17.82 35.43 -13.49
N SER A 100 -16.51 35.16 -13.51
CA SER A 100 -15.62 34.85 -12.37
C SER A 100 -16.16 33.85 -11.35
N ALA A 101 -16.22 32.57 -11.72
CA ALA A 101 -16.73 31.51 -10.85
C ALA A 101 -15.90 31.21 -9.58
N TYR A 102 -14.67 31.73 -9.50
CA TYR A 102 -13.75 31.42 -8.40
C TYR A 102 -13.14 32.71 -7.83
N PRO A 103 -13.05 32.86 -6.50
CA PRO A 103 -12.61 34.08 -5.82
C PRO A 103 -11.07 34.16 -5.72
N TYR A 104 -10.35 33.85 -6.81
CA TYR A 104 -8.89 33.73 -6.77
C TYR A 104 -8.17 34.85 -7.52
N PRO A 105 -7.02 35.31 -7.01
CA PRO A 105 -6.16 36.25 -7.74
C PRO A 105 -5.55 35.55 -8.96
N ALA A 106 -5.19 36.34 -9.97
CA ALA A 106 -4.60 35.82 -11.22
C ALA A 106 -3.28 35.05 -11.02
N ILE A 107 -2.56 35.29 -9.92
CA ILE A 107 -1.29 34.63 -9.57
C ILE A 107 -1.50 33.17 -9.18
N LEU A 108 -2.64 32.84 -8.55
CA LEU A 108 -2.93 31.49 -8.07
C LEU A 108 -4.30 31.03 -8.57
N PRO A 109 -4.44 30.78 -9.89
CA PRO A 109 -5.70 30.39 -10.48
C PRO A 109 -6.12 28.99 -10.01
N PHE A 110 -7.43 28.75 -10.05
CA PHE A 110 -8.00 27.42 -9.88
C PHE A 110 -7.38 26.43 -10.90
N PRO A 111 -7.02 25.19 -10.50
CA PRO A 111 -7.27 24.52 -9.22
C PRO A 111 -6.08 24.53 -8.23
N LEU A 112 -5.09 25.42 -8.41
CA LEU A 112 -3.86 25.39 -7.63
C LEU A 112 -4.06 25.58 -6.12
N PRO A 113 -4.89 26.52 -5.63
CA PRO A 113 -5.12 26.69 -4.19
C PRO A 113 -5.69 25.43 -3.54
N GLU A 114 -6.63 24.75 -4.19
CA GLU A 114 -7.23 23.51 -3.72
C GLU A 114 -6.20 22.39 -3.56
N ILE A 115 -5.33 22.21 -4.55
CA ILE A 115 -4.28 21.20 -4.53
C ILE A 115 -3.25 21.54 -3.44
N LEU A 116 -2.75 22.77 -3.39
CA LEU A 116 -1.71 23.16 -2.43
C LEU A 116 -2.19 23.07 -0.98
N ALA A 117 -3.41 23.54 -0.68
CA ALA A 117 -3.96 23.47 0.67
C ALA A 117 -4.16 22.02 1.15
N SER A 118 -4.68 21.15 0.27
CA SER A 118 -4.90 19.74 0.59
C SER A 118 -3.60 18.97 0.77
N VAL A 119 -2.61 19.19 -0.10
CA VAL A 119 -1.25 18.62 0.02
C VAL A 119 -0.59 19.08 1.33
N ALA A 120 -0.65 20.37 1.66
CA ALA A 120 -0.05 20.90 2.88
C ALA A 120 -0.64 20.26 4.15
N LEU A 121 -1.96 20.13 4.23
CA LEU A 121 -2.61 19.51 5.38
C LEU A 121 -2.45 17.98 5.42
N TYR A 122 -2.36 17.32 4.27
CA TYR A 122 -1.93 15.92 4.22
C TYR A 122 -0.51 15.77 4.78
N SER A 123 0.44 16.57 4.32
CA SER A 123 1.84 16.50 4.76
C SER A 123 1.96 16.76 6.26
N LEU A 124 1.24 17.74 6.80
CA LEU A 124 1.19 17.98 8.25
C LEU A 124 0.65 16.77 9.01
N ALA A 125 -0.49 16.20 8.58
CA ALA A 125 -1.06 15.02 9.21
C ALA A 125 -0.09 13.82 9.13
N HIS A 126 0.59 13.64 8.00
CA HIS A 126 1.57 12.58 7.77
C HIS A 126 2.78 12.71 8.70
N LEU A 127 3.37 13.91 8.83
CA LEU A 127 4.50 14.16 9.72
C LEU A 127 4.16 13.92 11.19
N LEU A 128 2.90 14.17 11.59
CA LEU A 128 2.43 13.92 12.95
C LEU A 128 2.18 12.43 13.25
N ARG A 129 2.21 11.52 12.26
CA ARG A 129 1.99 10.09 12.47
C ARG A 129 2.97 9.48 13.48
N ASN A 130 4.26 9.73 13.30
CA ASN A 130 5.30 9.17 14.18
C ASN A 130 5.22 9.75 15.61
N PRO A 131 5.13 11.08 15.81
CA PRO A 131 4.89 11.66 17.13
C PRO A 131 3.64 11.10 17.85
N ILE A 132 2.54 10.90 17.13
CA ILE A 132 1.31 10.30 17.69
C ILE A 132 1.55 8.86 18.12
N TYR A 133 2.27 8.07 17.32
CA TYR A 133 2.65 6.72 17.69
C TYR A 133 3.54 6.69 18.93
N THR A 134 4.62 7.49 18.97
CA THR A 134 5.53 7.56 20.11
C THR A 134 4.79 7.97 21.39
N LEU A 135 3.92 8.97 21.32
CA LEU A 135 3.10 9.39 22.46
C LEU A 135 2.14 8.28 22.91
N SER A 136 1.52 7.57 21.98
CA SER A 136 0.63 6.43 22.31
C SER A 136 1.38 5.28 22.96
N ALA A 137 2.60 4.98 22.48
CA ALA A 137 3.46 3.93 23.02
C ALA A 137 4.01 4.26 24.42
N VAL A 138 4.25 5.54 24.71
CA VAL A 138 4.65 6.00 26.05
C VAL A 138 3.48 5.93 27.04
N LEU A 139 2.27 6.31 26.60
CA LEU A 139 1.10 6.34 27.46
C LEU A 139 0.51 4.96 27.77
N VAL A 140 0.69 3.99 26.87
CA VAL A 140 0.06 2.68 26.97
C VAL A 140 1.13 1.57 26.90
N PRO A 141 1.30 0.76 27.96
CA PRO A 141 2.37 -0.25 28.02
C PRO A 141 2.13 -1.44 27.09
N PHE A 142 0.93 -1.58 26.52
CA PHE A 142 0.59 -2.67 25.61
C PHE A 142 0.77 -2.24 24.15
N PRO A 143 1.68 -2.88 23.38
CA PRO A 143 2.02 -2.44 22.01
C PRO A 143 0.83 -2.49 21.05
N LEU A 144 -0.07 -3.48 21.22
CA LEU A 144 -1.29 -3.60 20.43
C LEU A 144 -2.22 -2.41 20.67
N ALA A 145 -2.45 -2.06 21.94
CA ALA A 145 -3.31 -0.94 22.29
C ALA A 145 -2.69 0.39 21.85
N ALA A 146 -1.38 0.57 22.00
CA ALA A 146 -0.66 1.74 21.51
C ALA A 146 -0.82 1.91 19.99
N THR A 147 -0.70 0.83 19.22
CA THR A 147 -0.90 0.82 17.76
C THR A 147 -2.33 1.19 17.38
N LEU A 148 -3.34 0.61 18.04
CA LEU A 148 -4.75 0.90 17.77
C LEU A 148 -5.14 2.33 18.14
N ILE A 149 -4.65 2.83 19.29
CA ILE A 149 -4.89 4.21 19.74
C ILE A 149 -4.22 5.18 18.78
N SER A 150 -2.94 4.96 18.42
CA SER A 150 -2.23 5.79 17.45
C SER A 150 -2.93 5.82 16.10
N THR A 151 -3.35 4.66 15.60
CA THR A 151 -4.11 4.54 14.34
C THR A 151 -5.41 5.34 14.42
N THR A 152 -6.15 5.20 15.51
CA THR A 152 -7.41 5.93 15.73
C THR A 152 -7.17 7.43 15.78
N LEU A 153 -6.23 7.91 16.60
CA LEU A 153 -5.88 9.33 16.71
C LEU A 153 -5.43 9.92 15.37
N HIS A 154 -4.59 9.20 14.62
CA HIS A 154 -4.14 9.63 13.30
C HIS A 154 -5.30 9.67 12.29
N THR A 155 -6.22 8.71 12.29
CA THR A 155 -7.40 8.73 11.41
C THR A 155 -8.31 9.92 11.72
N VAL A 156 -8.55 10.22 13.01
CA VAL A 156 -9.33 11.40 13.43
C VAL A 156 -8.62 12.68 12.99
N LEU A 157 -7.31 12.81 13.24
CA LEU A 157 -6.51 13.94 12.77
C LEU A 157 -6.62 14.11 11.24
N SER A 158 -6.57 13.02 10.50
CA SER A 158 -6.69 13.01 9.03
C SER A 158 -8.08 13.48 8.56
N VAL A 159 -9.17 13.11 9.25
CA VAL A 159 -10.52 13.62 8.96
C VAL A 159 -10.65 15.10 9.32
N VAL A 160 -10.13 15.50 10.47
CA VAL A 160 -10.11 16.90 10.91
C VAL A 160 -9.33 17.76 9.90
N ALA A 161 -8.17 17.31 9.46
CA ALA A 161 -7.37 17.99 8.43
C ALA A 161 -8.13 18.18 7.11
N ARG A 162 -8.92 17.18 6.67
CA ARG A 162 -9.80 17.33 5.49
C ARG A 162 -10.90 18.37 5.73
N LEU A 163 -11.54 18.37 6.89
CA LEU A 163 -12.53 19.39 7.26
C LEU A 163 -11.93 20.80 7.32
N VAL A 164 -10.72 20.93 7.88
CA VAL A 164 -9.96 22.20 7.90
C VAL A 164 -9.60 22.62 6.47
N THR A 165 -9.20 21.70 5.59
CA THR A 165 -8.95 21.99 4.17
C THR A 165 -10.18 22.63 3.52
N LEU A 166 -11.37 22.03 3.72
CA LEU A 166 -12.64 22.53 3.20
C LEU A 166 -13.03 23.90 3.79
N ALA A 167 -12.74 24.12 5.07
CA ALA A 167 -12.97 25.39 5.76
C ALA A 167 -12.03 26.50 5.26
N LEU A 168 -10.73 26.23 5.12
CA LEU A 168 -9.72 27.16 4.60
C LEU A 168 -10.01 27.57 3.16
N LEU A 169 -10.47 26.63 2.34
CA LEU A 169 -10.91 26.92 0.98
C LEU A 169 -12.26 27.63 0.94
N LEU A 170 -12.94 27.84 2.07
CA LEU A 170 -14.24 28.51 2.13
C LEU A 170 -15.24 27.88 1.15
N VAL A 171 -15.24 26.56 1.03
CA VAL A 171 -16.05 25.81 0.04
C VAL A 171 -17.53 26.10 0.24
N ARG A 172 -18.01 26.01 1.49
CA ARG A 172 -19.42 26.28 1.81
C ARG A 172 -19.82 27.73 1.59
N HIS A 173 -18.92 28.68 1.88
CA HIS A 173 -19.20 30.11 1.78
C HIS A 173 -19.41 30.56 0.34
N HIS A 174 -18.67 29.96 -0.61
CA HIS A 174 -18.76 30.27 -2.03
C HIS A 174 -19.70 29.35 -2.81
N ALA A 175 -20.45 28.49 -2.12
CA ALA A 175 -21.41 27.62 -2.76
C ALA A 175 -22.66 28.42 -3.19
N ALA A 176 -23.06 28.24 -4.45
CA ALA A 176 -24.24 28.93 -4.99
C ALA A 176 -25.56 28.32 -4.49
N TYR A 177 -25.55 27.05 -4.09
CA TYR A 177 -26.74 26.32 -3.67
C TYR A 177 -26.75 26.06 -2.15
N ALA A 178 -27.96 25.97 -1.59
CA ALA A 178 -28.15 25.64 -0.18
C ALA A 178 -27.87 24.16 0.12
N TYR A 179 -27.91 23.30 -0.89
CA TYR A 179 -27.72 21.85 -0.83
C TYR A 179 -26.58 21.42 -1.76
N PRO A 180 -25.90 20.29 -1.46
CA PRO A 180 -24.82 19.79 -2.32
C PRO A 180 -25.37 19.39 -3.69
N THR A 181 -24.82 19.98 -4.75
CA THR A 181 -25.16 19.63 -6.14
C THR A 181 -23.93 19.74 -7.03
N TRP A 182 -23.76 18.78 -7.95
CA TRP A 182 -22.65 18.76 -8.91
C TRP A 182 -22.61 19.98 -9.83
N ARG A 183 -23.73 20.71 -9.95
CA ARG A 183 -23.84 21.96 -10.71
C ARG A 183 -23.14 23.14 -10.04
N ASP A 184 -22.83 23.03 -8.75
CA ASP A 184 -22.15 24.06 -7.96
C ASP A 184 -20.64 24.11 -8.27
N THR A 185 -20.03 25.28 -8.14
CA THR A 185 -18.56 25.43 -8.17
C THR A 185 -17.90 24.64 -7.06
N ALA A 186 -18.56 24.57 -5.90
CA ALA A 186 -18.10 23.84 -4.73
C ALA A 186 -17.76 22.39 -5.06
N PHE A 187 -18.53 21.71 -5.91
CA PHE A 187 -18.27 20.32 -6.33
C PHE A 187 -16.88 20.16 -6.93
N ARG A 188 -16.53 21.01 -7.91
CA ARG A 188 -15.22 20.96 -8.57
C ARG A 188 -14.08 21.31 -7.62
N ARG A 189 -14.29 22.24 -6.69
CA ARG A 189 -13.26 22.62 -5.69
C ARG A 189 -12.97 21.48 -4.74
N VAL A 190 -14.01 20.83 -4.23
CA VAL A 190 -13.89 19.63 -3.40
C VAL A 190 -13.19 18.52 -4.16
N TRP A 191 -13.54 18.33 -5.44
CA TRP A 191 -12.91 17.34 -6.31
C TRP A 191 -11.39 17.56 -6.42
N TRP A 192 -10.95 18.77 -6.78
CA TRP A 192 -9.53 19.07 -6.90
C TRP A 192 -8.78 19.05 -5.57
N ALA A 193 -9.42 19.48 -4.47
CA ALA A 193 -8.84 19.34 -3.13
C ALA A 193 -8.63 17.86 -2.77
N SER A 194 -9.58 17.00 -3.13
CA SER A 194 -9.44 15.55 -2.88
C SER A 194 -8.38 14.88 -3.75
N LEU A 195 -8.20 15.34 -4.99
CA LEU A 195 -7.12 14.91 -5.88
C LEU A 195 -5.75 15.35 -5.35
N GLY A 196 -5.61 16.57 -4.84
CA GLY A 196 -4.37 17.03 -4.22
C GLY A 196 -3.99 16.20 -3.00
N TRP A 197 -4.96 15.90 -2.13
CA TRP A 197 -4.76 14.99 -0.99
C TRP A 197 -4.30 13.60 -1.45
N ALA A 198 -5.01 13.01 -2.41
CA ALA A 198 -4.69 11.68 -2.94
C ALA A 198 -3.33 11.65 -3.63
N ALA A 199 -2.94 12.73 -4.33
CA ALA A 199 -1.65 12.81 -5.01
C ALA A 199 -0.49 12.77 -4.01
N ALA A 200 -0.58 13.53 -2.91
CA ALA A 200 0.43 13.48 -1.85
C ALA A 200 0.52 12.09 -1.21
N GLU A 201 -0.62 11.45 -0.97
CA GLU A 201 -0.69 10.07 -0.47
C GLU A 201 -0.05 9.06 -1.42
N ALA A 202 -0.33 9.18 -2.72
CA ALA A 202 0.25 8.33 -3.74
C ALA A 202 1.77 8.47 -3.81
N VAL A 203 2.31 9.69 -3.74
CA VAL A 203 3.76 9.95 -3.75
C VAL A 203 4.45 9.30 -2.56
N VAL A 204 3.96 9.55 -1.34
CA VAL A 204 4.52 8.96 -0.12
C VAL A 204 4.50 7.44 -0.21
N SER A 205 3.40 6.87 -0.66
CA SER A 205 3.26 5.43 -0.67
C SER A 205 4.03 4.75 -1.81
N VAL A 206 4.25 5.41 -2.95
CA VAL A 206 5.19 4.93 -4.00
C VAL A 206 6.62 4.98 -3.48
N HIS A 207 7.01 6.06 -2.81
CA HIS A 207 8.34 6.19 -2.20
C HIS A 207 8.59 5.08 -1.17
N GLN A 208 7.63 4.84 -0.26
CA GLN A 208 7.72 3.76 0.73
C GLN A 208 7.83 2.38 0.08
N GLY A 209 7.11 2.12 -1.01
CA GLY A 209 7.20 0.83 -1.68
C GLY A 209 8.54 0.61 -2.38
N TYR A 210 9.13 1.64 -3.01
CA TYR A 210 10.50 1.53 -3.53
C TYR A 210 11.54 1.36 -2.42
N ALA A 211 11.39 2.06 -1.30
CA ALA A 211 12.26 1.86 -0.14
C ALA A 211 12.17 0.42 0.39
N GLY A 212 10.97 -0.14 0.47
CA GLY A 212 10.77 -1.55 0.84
C GLY A 212 11.38 -2.52 -0.16
N LEU A 213 11.28 -2.25 -1.47
CA LEU A 213 11.93 -3.07 -2.50
C LEU A 213 13.45 -3.00 -2.45
N ALA A 214 14.02 -1.84 -2.11
CA ALA A 214 15.47 -1.66 -2.01
C ALA A 214 16.10 -2.59 -0.96
N LEU A 215 15.36 -2.99 0.08
CA LEU A 215 15.79 -3.97 1.08
C LEU A 215 16.06 -5.37 0.50
N TYR A 216 15.57 -5.67 -0.71
CA TYR A 216 15.78 -6.95 -1.39
C TYR A 216 16.87 -6.91 -2.46
N ARG A 217 17.55 -5.76 -2.64
CA ARG A 217 18.52 -5.55 -3.72
C ARG A 217 19.65 -6.58 -3.68
N ASP A 218 20.22 -6.82 -2.51
CA ASP A 218 21.43 -7.63 -2.34
C ASP A 218 21.12 -9.09 -2.03
N VAL A 219 19.83 -9.42 -1.85
CA VAL A 219 19.38 -10.73 -1.39
C VAL A 219 18.65 -11.53 -2.48
N LEU A 220 18.35 -10.89 -3.61
CA LEU A 220 17.78 -11.55 -4.77
C LEU A 220 18.87 -12.19 -5.63
N VAL A 221 18.85 -13.53 -5.69
CA VAL A 221 19.76 -14.33 -6.49
C VAL A 221 19.11 -14.58 -7.85
N PRO A 222 19.73 -14.15 -8.98
CA PRO A 222 19.21 -14.46 -10.30
C PRO A 222 19.21 -15.98 -10.51
N PRO A 223 18.20 -16.55 -11.19
CA PRO A 223 18.17 -17.98 -11.45
C PRO A 223 19.44 -18.38 -12.20
N SER A 224 20.13 -19.38 -11.66
CA SER A 224 21.29 -19.98 -12.31
C SER A 224 20.87 -20.44 -13.70
N PRO A 225 21.58 -20.05 -14.78
CA PRO A 225 21.31 -20.63 -16.09
C PRO A 225 21.46 -22.16 -15.98
N PRO A 226 20.59 -22.94 -16.65
CA PRO A 226 20.69 -24.39 -16.62
C PRO A 226 22.11 -24.79 -17.01
N LEU A 227 22.75 -25.55 -16.13
CA LEU A 227 24.18 -25.89 -16.20
C LEU A 227 24.52 -26.64 -17.49
N THR A 228 24.86 -25.93 -18.56
CA THR A 228 25.76 -26.45 -19.59
C THR A 228 27.19 -26.20 -19.10
N ASN A 229 27.73 -27.19 -18.38
CA ASN A 229 29.13 -27.45 -17.96
C ASN A 229 29.40 -27.38 -16.45
N PRO A 230 29.71 -28.52 -15.81
CA PRO A 230 30.15 -28.60 -14.40
C PRO A 230 31.61 -28.16 -14.17
N GLU A 231 32.25 -27.50 -15.13
CA GLU A 231 33.67 -27.15 -15.07
C GLU A 231 33.84 -25.64 -14.91
N ARG A 232 33.46 -25.10 -13.75
CA ARG A 232 33.88 -23.76 -13.34
C ARG A 232 34.83 -23.85 -12.16
N THR A 233 36.08 -23.72 -12.53
CA THR A 233 37.28 -23.45 -11.74
C THR A 233 36.98 -22.53 -10.55
N PRO A 234 37.42 -22.86 -9.33
CA PRO A 234 37.30 -21.96 -8.19
C PRO A 234 38.09 -20.68 -8.49
N LEU A 235 37.39 -19.57 -8.68
CA LEU A 235 38.01 -18.25 -8.75
C LEU A 235 38.65 -17.98 -7.38
N LEU A 236 39.98 -18.07 -7.35
CA LEU A 236 40.79 -17.72 -6.19
C LEU A 236 40.37 -16.34 -5.67
N PRO A 237 40.35 -16.13 -4.33
CA PRO A 237 40.04 -14.84 -3.76
C PRO A 237 41.04 -13.82 -4.31
N SER A 238 40.54 -12.88 -5.11
CA SER A 238 41.33 -11.74 -5.56
C SER A 238 41.80 -11.02 -4.30
N ARG A 239 43.10 -11.11 -4.01
CA ARG A 239 43.80 -10.54 -2.84
C ARG A 239 43.58 -9.02 -2.80
N ARG A 240 42.43 -8.61 -2.27
CA ARG A 240 42.12 -7.23 -1.91
C ARG A 240 43.08 -6.81 -0.80
N ALA A 241 43.59 -5.59 -0.89
CA ALA A 241 44.26 -4.94 0.22
C ALA A 241 43.37 -5.07 1.48
N ALA A 242 43.98 -5.31 2.64
CA ALA A 242 43.27 -5.48 3.89
C ALA A 242 42.27 -4.32 4.04
N PRO A 243 40.95 -4.60 4.09
CA PRO A 243 39.95 -3.56 4.27
C PRO A 243 40.24 -2.86 5.60
N ASP A 244 39.97 -1.56 5.63
CA ASP A 244 39.96 -0.79 6.86
C ASP A 244 38.93 -1.46 7.80
N PRO A 245 39.33 -1.95 8.98
CA PRO A 245 38.42 -2.67 9.88
C PRO A 245 37.19 -1.83 10.25
N ASP A 246 37.34 -0.51 10.33
CA ASP A 246 36.22 0.39 10.63
C ASP A 246 35.18 0.39 9.48
N ALA A 247 35.65 0.33 8.23
CA ALA A 247 34.76 0.26 7.06
C ALA A 247 34.03 -1.08 6.93
N GLU A 248 34.65 -2.18 7.38
CA GLU A 248 34.02 -3.50 7.45
C GLU A 248 32.89 -3.51 8.50
N ILE A 249 33.15 -2.93 9.68
CA ILE A 249 32.14 -2.82 10.75
C ILE A 249 30.93 -1.97 10.30
N ASP A 250 31.18 -0.84 9.63
CA ASP A 250 30.10 0.02 9.13
C ASP A 250 29.25 -0.72 8.08
N GLN A 251 29.90 -1.49 7.19
CA GLN A 251 29.20 -2.30 6.19
C GLN A 251 28.35 -3.40 6.84
N ASP A 252 28.92 -4.13 7.81
CA ASP A 252 28.20 -5.16 8.56
C ASP A 252 27.00 -4.57 9.33
N LEU A 253 27.16 -3.38 9.90
CA LEU A 253 26.08 -2.68 10.60
C LEU A 253 24.96 -2.26 9.63
N GLU A 254 25.30 -1.74 8.45
CA GLU A 254 24.31 -1.42 7.42
C GLU A 254 23.55 -2.66 6.94
N GLU A 255 24.25 -3.79 6.76
CA GLU A 255 23.63 -5.07 6.40
C GLU A 255 22.66 -5.54 7.49
N LEU A 256 23.06 -5.49 8.76
CA LEU A 256 22.20 -5.84 9.89
C LEU A 256 20.96 -4.93 9.99
N ILE A 257 21.11 -3.63 9.72
CA ILE A 257 19.99 -2.68 9.69
C ILE A 257 19.03 -3.05 8.53
N ALA A 258 19.55 -3.37 7.35
CA ALA A 258 18.75 -3.76 6.19
C ALA A 258 18.01 -5.09 6.44
N LEU A 259 18.68 -6.08 7.04
CA LEU A 259 18.11 -7.37 7.42
C LEU A 259 16.95 -7.19 8.41
N LYS A 260 17.16 -6.39 9.46
CA LYS A 260 16.13 -6.08 10.44
C LYS A 260 14.94 -5.33 9.83
N ALA A 261 15.21 -4.31 9.02
CA ALA A 261 14.15 -3.54 8.36
C ALA A 261 13.31 -4.41 7.43
N ARG A 262 13.93 -5.40 6.78
CA ARG A 262 13.23 -6.39 5.97
C ARG A 262 12.37 -7.32 6.81
N GLU A 263 12.92 -7.90 7.88
CA GLU A 263 12.16 -8.75 8.81
C GLU A 263 10.93 -8.03 9.35
N GLU A 264 11.07 -6.79 9.81
CA GLU A 264 9.94 -5.97 10.28
C GLU A 264 8.88 -5.73 9.19
N LEU A 265 9.30 -5.56 7.93
CA LEU A 265 8.39 -5.39 6.81
C LEU A 265 7.62 -6.68 6.49
N GLU A 266 8.31 -7.83 6.54
CA GLU A 266 7.74 -9.15 6.32
C GLU A 266 6.75 -9.53 7.43
N ASP A 267 7.06 -9.18 8.68
CA ASP A 267 6.15 -9.32 9.82
C ASP A 267 4.86 -8.51 9.64
N VAL A 268 4.96 -7.29 9.11
CA VAL A 268 3.79 -6.42 8.86
C VAL A 268 2.89 -6.99 7.77
N PHE A 269 3.46 -7.53 6.69
CA PHE A 269 2.69 -8.09 5.58
C PHE A 269 2.27 -9.56 5.80
N GLY A 270 2.97 -10.27 6.67
CA GLY A 270 2.87 -11.72 6.85
C GLY A 270 3.53 -12.54 5.73
N LEU A 271 4.23 -11.89 4.80
CA LEU A 271 4.96 -12.54 3.71
C LEU A 271 6.04 -11.61 3.10
N PRO A 272 7.05 -12.17 2.41
CA PRO A 272 8.04 -11.40 1.66
C PRO A 272 7.39 -10.46 0.64
N LEU A 273 7.84 -9.20 0.58
CA LEU A 273 7.29 -8.19 -0.33
C LEU A 273 7.38 -8.65 -1.79
N ILE A 274 8.41 -9.41 -2.15
CA ILE A 274 8.64 -9.95 -3.49
C ILE A 274 7.57 -10.95 -3.93
N ARG A 275 6.86 -11.57 -2.99
CA ARG A 275 5.77 -12.53 -3.25
C ARG A 275 4.42 -11.83 -3.45
N ILE A 276 4.33 -10.52 -3.18
CA ILE A 276 3.11 -9.75 -3.42
C ILE A 276 2.94 -9.53 -4.93
N PRO A 277 1.84 -9.98 -5.55
CA PRO A 277 1.63 -9.77 -6.98
C PRO A 277 1.59 -8.29 -7.35
N ALA A 278 2.26 -7.91 -8.46
CA ALA A 278 2.38 -6.50 -8.88
C ALA A 278 1.03 -5.78 -9.12
N PHE A 279 -0.04 -6.53 -9.42
CA PHE A 279 -1.37 -5.96 -9.58
C PHE A 279 -1.98 -5.44 -8.26
N ILE A 280 -1.54 -5.94 -7.10
CA ILE A 280 -2.06 -5.52 -5.79
C ILE A 280 -1.67 -4.07 -5.47
N PRO A 281 -0.37 -3.67 -5.57
CA PRO A 281 0.00 -2.26 -5.50
C PRO A 281 -0.75 -1.39 -6.52
N CYS A 282 -0.92 -1.88 -7.75
CA CYS A 282 -1.65 -1.17 -8.80
C CYS A 282 -3.12 -0.92 -8.41
N LEU A 283 -3.80 -1.92 -7.86
CA LEU A 283 -5.18 -1.81 -7.38
C LEU A 283 -5.26 -0.81 -6.22
N GLN A 284 -4.35 -0.89 -5.26
CA GLN A 284 -4.27 0.08 -4.16
C GLN A 284 -4.08 1.53 -4.65
N ARG A 285 -3.33 1.74 -5.74
CA ARG A 285 -3.17 3.06 -6.37
C ARG A 285 -4.46 3.62 -6.97
N VAL A 286 -5.37 2.77 -7.43
CA VAL A 286 -6.68 3.19 -7.93
C VAL A 286 -7.65 3.45 -6.76
N ASN A 287 -7.58 2.62 -5.71
CA ASN A 287 -8.46 2.71 -4.55
C ASN A 287 -8.25 4.01 -3.75
N SER A 288 -6.99 4.42 -3.53
CA SER A 288 -6.65 5.61 -2.74
C SER A 288 -7.32 6.90 -3.26
N PRO A 289 -7.22 7.29 -4.55
CA PRO A 289 -7.90 8.48 -5.05
C PRO A 289 -9.43 8.35 -5.04
N LEU A 290 -10.00 7.17 -5.33
CA LEU A 290 -11.45 6.95 -5.25
C LEU A 290 -11.97 7.15 -3.81
N LEU A 291 -11.29 6.57 -2.83
CA LEU A 291 -11.62 6.74 -1.42
C LEU A 291 -11.47 8.20 -0.99
N SER A 292 -10.37 8.86 -1.37
CA SER A 292 -10.13 10.28 -1.05
C SER A 292 -11.24 11.17 -1.59
N ILE A 293 -11.61 11.03 -2.87
CA ILE A 293 -12.70 11.80 -3.49
C ILE A 293 -14.01 11.55 -2.75
N GLY A 294 -14.38 10.29 -2.52
CA GLY A 294 -15.61 9.95 -1.82
C GLY A 294 -15.67 10.53 -0.40
N LEU A 295 -14.58 10.44 0.38
CA LEU A 295 -14.51 11.02 1.72
C LEU A 295 -14.63 12.56 1.68
N PHE A 296 -13.94 13.25 0.78
CA PHE A 296 -14.06 14.70 0.62
C PHE A 296 -15.47 15.13 0.20
N LEU A 297 -16.14 14.39 -0.68
CA LEU A 297 -17.52 14.65 -1.08
C LEU A 297 -18.50 14.49 0.10
N LEU A 298 -18.34 13.44 0.92
CA LEU A 298 -19.18 13.25 2.11
C LEU A 298 -18.92 14.33 3.18
N LEU A 299 -17.66 14.65 3.45
CA LEU A 299 -17.27 15.64 4.45
C LEU A 299 -17.70 17.05 4.04
N SER A 300 -17.57 17.41 2.77
CA SER A 300 -18.05 18.71 2.26
C SER A 300 -19.56 18.81 2.27
N ALA A 301 -20.29 17.75 1.90
CA ALA A 301 -21.75 17.72 1.98
C ALA A 301 -22.27 17.91 3.42
N SER A 302 -21.52 17.44 4.44
CA SER A 302 -21.87 17.65 5.85
C SER A 302 -21.94 19.13 6.25
N GLN A 303 -21.28 20.02 5.50
CA GLN A 303 -21.29 21.47 5.75
C GLN A 303 -22.59 22.16 5.29
N PHE A 304 -23.43 21.52 4.46
CA PHE A 304 -24.62 22.13 3.88
C PHE A 304 -25.89 21.97 4.74
N GLY A 305 -26.05 20.86 5.47
CA GLY A 305 -27.29 20.55 6.21
C GLY A 305 -27.09 20.17 7.68
N ALA A 306 -27.82 20.81 8.60
CA ALA A 306 -27.67 20.57 10.05
C ALA A 306 -28.08 19.16 10.50
N ARG A 307 -29.11 18.56 9.89
CA ARG A 307 -29.67 17.26 10.32
C ARG A 307 -28.81 16.07 9.93
N VAL A 308 -28.10 16.12 8.80
CA VAL A 308 -27.29 14.99 8.27
C VAL A 308 -25.79 15.18 8.54
N ARG A 309 -25.38 16.36 9.05
CA ARG A 309 -23.97 16.73 9.26
C ARG A 309 -23.18 15.64 10.00
N TRP A 310 -23.65 15.26 11.18
CA TRP A 310 -22.93 14.30 12.02
C TRP A 310 -22.96 12.88 11.43
N GLY A 311 -24.05 12.47 10.79
CA GLY A 311 -24.15 11.17 10.14
C GLY A 311 -23.10 10.98 9.05
N LEU A 312 -22.89 11.99 8.19
CA LEU A 312 -21.88 11.92 7.14
C LEU A 312 -20.45 11.94 7.67
N VAL A 313 -20.17 12.75 8.71
CA VAL A 313 -18.85 12.78 9.36
C VAL A 313 -18.54 11.46 10.05
N VAL A 314 -19.51 10.88 10.77
CA VAL A 314 -19.36 9.57 11.42
C VAL A 314 -19.14 8.47 10.38
N LEU A 315 -19.91 8.46 9.29
CA LEU A 315 -19.75 7.49 8.21
C LEU A 315 -18.35 7.57 7.56
N ALA A 316 -17.89 8.78 7.23
CA ALA A 316 -16.57 9.00 6.67
C ALA A 316 -15.45 8.58 7.64
N THR A 317 -15.58 8.94 8.92
CA THR A 317 -14.60 8.60 9.96
C THR A 317 -14.56 7.09 10.22
N ALA A 318 -15.72 6.46 10.38
CA ALA A 318 -15.83 5.02 10.60
C ALA A 318 -15.25 4.23 9.43
N THR A 319 -15.55 4.64 8.19
CA THR A 319 -15.02 3.96 7.00
C THR A 319 -13.50 4.07 6.92
N HIS A 320 -12.95 5.27 7.18
CA HIS A 320 -11.51 5.47 7.17
C HIS A 320 -10.81 4.72 8.30
N LEU A 321 -11.41 4.69 9.49
CA LEU A 321 -10.89 3.94 10.64
C LEU A 321 -10.91 2.42 10.39
N LEU A 322 -12.00 1.88 9.84
CA LEU A 322 -12.10 0.45 9.51
C LEU A 322 -11.03 0.03 8.51
N LEU A 323 -10.80 0.83 7.46
CA LEU A 323 -9.73 0.56 6.49
C LEU A 323 -8.34 0.73 7.09
N ALA A 324 -8.13 1.69 7.99
CA ALA A 324 -6.86 1.87 8.69
C ALA A 324 -6.55 0.69 9.63
N VAL A 325 -7.55 0.21 10.38
CA VAL A 325 -7.42 -0.98 11.25
C VAL A 325 -7.17 -2.24 10.42
N LEU A 326 -7.80 -2.37 9.24
CA LEU A 326 -7.56 -3.48 8.32
C LEU A 326 -6.09 -3.56 7.87
N HIS A 327 -5.43 -2.41 7.71
CA HIS A 327 -4.01 -2.31 7.34
C HIS A 327 -3.07 -2.24 8.56
N ALA A 328 -3.58 -2.40 9.78
CA ALA A 328 -2.73 -2.43 10.96
C ALA A 328 -1.86 -3.71 10.96
N PRO A 329 -0.61 -3.66 11.43
CA PRO A 329 0.33 -4.80 11.42
C PRO A 329 -0.18 -6.10 12.04
N ILE A 330 -1.21 -6.02 12.90
CA ILE A 330 -1.77 -7.18 13.61
C ILE A 330 -2.88 -7.86 12.80
N VAL A 331 -3.60 -7.07 11.99
CA VAL A 331 -4.77 -7.52 11.22
C VAL A 331 -4.34 -7.93 9.82
N LEU A 332 -3.40 -7.19 9.22
CA LEU A 332 -2.97 -7.39 7.84
C LEU A 332 -2.40 -8.80 7.57
N PRO A 333 -1.53 -9.38 8.42
CA PRO A 333 -1.04 -10.76 8.22
C PRO A 333 -2.14 -11.82 8.28
N ARG A 334 -3.22 -11.56 9.04
CA ARG A 334 -4.33 -12.51 9.22
C ARG A 334 -5.31 -12.49 8.05
N VAL A 335 -5.57 -11.31 7.50
CA VAL A 335 -6.46 -11.15 6.34
C VAL A 335 -5.71 -11.42 5.04
N GLY A 336 -4.40 -11.18 5.04
CA GLY A 336 -3.56 -11.17 3.84
C GLY A 336 -3.68 -9.86 3.07
N VAL A 337 -2.57 -9.43 2.47
CA VAL A 337 -2.48 -8.17 1.71
C VAL A 337 -3.47 -8.13 0.54
N GLN A 338 -3.68 -9.28 -0.12
CA GLN A 338 -4.63 -9.39 -1.23
C GLN A 338 -6.07 -9.15 -0.75
N GLY A 339 -6.48 -9.83 0.33
CA GLY A 339 -7.81 -9.64 0.92
C GLY A 339 -8.05 -8.20 1.35
N ALA A 340 -7.08 -7.59 2.01
CA ALA A 340 -7.16 -6.19 2.41
C ALA A 340 -7.30 -5.24 1.20
N ALA A 341 -6.57 -5.50 0.11
CA ALA A 341 -6.66 -4.70 -1.12
C ALA A 341 -8.02 -4.81 -1.82
N TYR A 342 -8.61 -6.02 -1.88
CA TYR A 342 -9.95 -6.21 -2.46
C TYR A 342 -11.06 -5.57 -1.61
N VAL A 343 -11.02 -5.74 -0.29
CA VAL A 343 -11.95 -5.08 0.62
C VAL A 343 -11.83 -3.56 0.48
N GLY A 344 -10.60 -3.04 0.44
CA GLY A 344 -10.32 -1.63 0.18
C GLY A 344 -10.90 -1.15 -1.15
N ALA A 345 -10.82 -1.95 -2.23
CA ALA A 345 -11.39 -1.63 -3.52
C ALA A 345 -12.91 -1.47 -3.46
N VAL A 346 -13.60 -2.47 -2.91
CA VAL A 346 -15.07 -2.45 -2.78
C VAL A 346 -15.53 -1.26 -1.93
N VAL A 347 -14.89 -1.03 -0.77
CA VAL A 347 -15.24 0.08 0.13
C VAL A 347 -14.95 1.44 -0.52
N SER A 348 -13.80 1.60 -1.18
CA SER A 348 -13.45 2.85 -1.86
C SER A 348 -14.44 3.21 -2.97
N LEU A 349 -14.86 2.23 -3.76
CA LEU A 349 -15.86 2.39 -4.81
C LEU A 349 -17.23 2.76 -4.23
N GLY A 350 -17.65 2.06 -3.16
CA GLY A 350 -18.90 2.36 -2.46
C GLY A 350 -18.92 3.79 -1.90
N ILE A 351 -17.84 4.23 -1.25
CA ILE A 351 -17.72 5.59 -0.71
C ILE A 351 -17.65 6.64 -1.82
N PHE A 352 -16.96 6.35 -2.92
CA PHE A 352 -16.92 7.21 -4.10
C PHE A 352 -18.34 7.46 -4.66
N PHE A 353 -19.10 6.40 -4.93
CA PHE A 353 -20.46 6.53 -5.46
C PHE A 353 -21.46 7.10 -4.45
N THR A 354 -21.30 6.79 -3.15
CA THR A 354 -22.11 7.42 -2.09
C THR A 354 -21.85 8.93 -2.07
N GLY A 355 -20.59 9.34 -2.14
CA GLY A 355 -20.20 10.75 -2.26
C GLY A 355 -20.81 11.42 -3.50
N LEU A 356 -20.70 10.79 -4.67
CA LEU A 356 -21.32 11.29 -5.90
C LEU A 356 -22.85 11.40 -5.78
N GLY A 357 -23.51 10.40 -5.19
CA GLY A 357 -24.96 10.36 -4.99
C GLY A 357 -25.46 11.50 -4.09
N VAL A 358 -24.74 11.79 -3.01
CA VAL A 358 -25.05 12.95 -2.13
C VAL A 358 -24.96 14.28 -2.87
N TRP A 359 -24.10 14.38 -3.88
CA TRP A 359 -23.98 15.55 -4.75
C TRP A 359 -24.90 15.50 -5.99
N GLY A 360 -25.78 14.50 -6.09
CA GLY A 360 -26.70 14.32 -7.22
C GLY A 360 -26.00 13.93 -8.53
N GLY A 361 -24.77 13.40 -8.48
CA GLY A 361 -23.97 13.06 -9.66
C GLY A 361 -24.28 11.69 -10.28
N VAL A 362 -25.24 10.95 -9.72
CA VAL A 362 -25.61 9.56 -10.10
C VAL A 362 -27.12 9.42 -10.41
N SER A 363 -27.85 10.53 -10.53
CA SER A 363 -29.31 10.54 -10.72
C SER A 363 -29.74 10.59 -12.18
#